data_AF-A0A1H1A433-F1
#
_entry.id   AF-A0A1H1A433-F1
#
_cell.length_a   1.000
_cell.length_b   1.000
_cell.length_c   1.000
_cell.angle_alpha   90.00
_cell.angle_beta   90.00
_cell.angle_gamma   90.00
#
_symmetry.space_group_name_H-M   'P 1'
#
loop_
_entity.id
_entity.type
_entity.pdbx_description
1 polymer ?
#
loop_
_entity_poly.entity_id
_entity_poly.type
_entity_poly.pdbx_seq_one_letter_code
_entity_poly.pdbx_strand_id
1 'polypeptide(L)'
;MLDKYERRSLEEIENRLTEEDPELARGLAEGTPRSVWRRISPLLVLAVVAMGLSTALLVLAEFGAALLAAALAGALLTFRIWRGRVR
;
A
#
# COMPACT_ATOMS: atom_id res chain seq x y z
N MET A 1 -22.95 -17.68 14.27
CA MET A 1 -22.63 -18.72 15.27
C MET A 1 -21.73 -19.70 14.56
N LEU A 2 -20.46 -19.84 14.95
CA LEU A 2 -19.56 -20.82 14.31
C LEU A 2 -20.12 -22.23 14.49
N ASP A 3 -20.10 -22.99 13.41
CA ASP A 3 -20.62 -24.36 13.40
C ASP A 3 -19.70 -25.29 14.24
N LYS A 4 -20.25 -26.38 14.78
CA LYS A 4 -19.47 -27.32 15.59
C LYS A 4 -18.34 -27.97 14.80
N TYR A 5 -18.49 -28.10 13.49
CA TYR A 5 -17.47 -28.61 12.59
C TYR A 5 -16.29 -27.63 12.46
N GLU A 6 -16.60 -26.34 12.33
CA GLU A 6 -15.61 -25.25 12.26
C GLU A 6 -14.74 -25.20 13.51
N ARG A 7 -15.32 -25.35 14.70
CA ARG A 7 -14.54 -25.40 15.96
C ARG A 7 -13.56 -26.56 16.00
N ARG A 8 -13.99 -27.75 15.57
CA ARG A 8 -13.14 -28.94 15.57
C ARG A 8 -11.99 -28.80 14.57
N SER A 9 -12.26 -28.21 13.41
CA SER A 9 -11.21 -27.94 12.42
C SER A 9 -10.18 -26.92 12.92
N LEU A 10 -10.60 -25.92 13.69
CA LEU A 10 -9.70 -24.93 14.28
C LEU A 10 -8.82 -25.54 15.37
N GLU A 11 -9.39 -26.39 16.24
CA GLU A 11 -8.63 -27.12 17.27
C GLU A 11 -7.55 -28.03 16.62
N GLU A 12 -7.86 -28.66 15.49
CA GLU A 12 -6.92 -29.52 14.78
C GLU A 12 -5.78 -28.70 14.14
N ILE A 13 -6.10 -27.51 13.58
CA ILE A 13 -5.10 -26.58 13.05
C ILE A 13 -4.22 -26.01 14.17
N GLU A 14 -4.79 -25.65 15.31
CA GLU A 14 -4.06 -25.11 16.47
C GLU A 14 -3.10 -26.15 17.05
N ASN A 15 -3.54 -27.41 17.15
CA ASN A 15 -2.70 -28.50 17.64
C ASN A 15 -1.52 -28.77 16.70
N ARG A 16 -1.75 -28.78 15.39
CA ARG A 16 -0.70 -28.92 14.36
C ARG A 16 0.30 -27.77 14.41
N LEU A 17 -0.17 -26.53 14.50
CA LEU A 17 0.71 -25.36 14.57
C LEU A 17 1.58 -25.34 15.84
N THR A 18 1.04 -25.81 16.97
CA THR A 18 1.77 -25.85 18.24
C THR A 18 2.92 -26.86 18.23
N GLU A 19 2.76 -27.99 17.51
CA GLU A 19 3.81 -29.00 17.35
C GLU A 19 4.88 -28.56 16.33
N GLU A 20 4.50 -27.91 15.23
CA GLU A 20 5.42 -27.55 14.15
C GLU A 20 6.19 -26.25 14.41
N ASP A 21 5.55 -25.22 14.98
CA ASP A 21 6.18 -23.92 15.21
C ASP A 21 5.59 -23.16 16.43
N PRO A 22 6.16 -23.37 17.63
CA PRO A 22 5.63 -22.83 18.88
C PRO A 22 5.75 -21.29 18.98
N GLU A 23 6.66 -20.67 18.23
CA GLU A 23 6.78 -19.21 18.19
C GLU A 23 5.66 -18.57 17.37
N LEU A 24 5.30 -19.19 16.24
CA LEU A 24 4.15 -18.76 15.43
C LEU A 24 2.82 -18.95 16.16
N ALA A 25 2.64 -20.07 16.85
CA ALA A 25 1.43 -20.34 17.64
C ALA A 25 1.20 -19.27 18.73
N ARG A 26 2.27 -18.87 19.44
CA ARG A 26 2.21 -17.78 20.44
C ARG A 26 1.85 -16.43 19.81
N GLY A 27 2.44 -16.11 18.65
CA GLY A 27 2.16 -14.86 17.94
C GLY A 27 0.73 -14.76 17.40
N LEU A 28 0.13 -15.89 17.00
CA LEU A 28 -1.26 -15.97 16.57
C LEU A 28 -2.24 -15.92 17.75
N ALA A 29 -1.91 -16.59 18.86
CA ALA A 29 -2.71 -16.58 20.10
C ALA A 29 -2.78 -15.18 20.75
N GLU A 30 -1.71 -14.38 20.64
CA GLU A 30 -1.69 -12.99 21.12
C GLU A 30 -2.53 -12.03 20.25
N GLY A 31 -3.13 -12.50 19.15
CA GLY A 31 -4.20 -11.81 18.43
C GLY A 31 -3.85 -10.42 17.88
N THR A 32 -2.58 -10.03 17.85
CA THR A 32 -2.18 -8.67 17.49
C THR A 32 -1.02 -8.67 16.49
N PRO A 33 -1.31 -8.45 15.19
CA PRO A 33 -0.28 -8.06 14.21
C PRO A 33 0.26 -6.64 14.44
N ARG A 34 0.25 -6.14 15.69
CA ARG A 34 0.78 -4.82 16.08
C ARG A 34 2.30 -4.75 16.00
N SER A 35 2.99 -5.89 15.95
CA SER A 35 4.45 -5.99 15.83
C SER A 35 4.99 -5.44 14.51
N VAL A 36 4.23 -5.58 13.41
CA VAL A 36 4.73 -5.24 12.07
C VAL A 36 4.98 -3.74 11.93
N TRP A 37 4.09 -2.90 12.46
CA TRP A 37 4.25 -1.44 12.43
C TRP A 37 5.30 -0.92 13.40
N ARG A 38 5.52 -1.61 14.52
CA ARG A 38 6.50 -1.22 15.54
C ARG A 38 7.95 -1.49 15.08
N ARG A 39 8.14 -2.32 14.06
CA ARG A 39 9.44 -2.67 13.46
C ARG A 39 9.80 -1.81 12.24
N ILE A 40 8.92 -0.92 11.79
CA ILE A 40 9.21 -0.03 10.66
C ILE A 40 10.20 1.03 11.15
N SER A 41 11.47 0.84 10.78
CA SER A 41 12.53 1.79 11.09
C SER A 41 12.27 3.12 10.38
N PRO A 42 12.47 4.28 11.03
CA PRO A 42 12.34 5.58 10.37
C PRO A 42 13.29 5.71 9.16
N LEU A 43 14.41 4.99 9.15
CA LEU A 43 15.31 4.89 8.01
C LEU A 43 14.65 4.20 6.79
N LEU A 44 13.81 3.19 7.00
CA LEU A 44 13.07 2.53 5.92
C LEU A 44 12.04 3.47 5.31
N VAL A 45 11.34 4.24 6.15
CA VAL A 45 10.40 5.27 5.67
C VAL A 45 11.13 6.32 4.84
N LEU A 46 12.28 6.81 5.33
CA LEU A 46 13.10 7.77 4.60
C LEU A 46 13.57 7.20 3.25
N ALA A 47 14.02 5.94 3.22
CA ALA A 47 14.47 5.28 2.00
C ALA A 47 13.36 5.15 0.96
N VAL A 48 12.14 4.75 1.37
CA VAL A 48 10.98 4.66 0.48
C VAL A 48 10.61 6.04 -0.07
N VAL A 49 10.60 7.08 0.77
CA VAL A 49 10.31 8.46 0.34
C VAL A 49 11.36 8.95 -0.66
N ALA A 50 12.65 8.76 -0.38
CA ALA A 50 13.74 9.17 -1.26
C ALA A 50 13.73 8.42 -2.60
N MET A 51 13.38 7.13 -2.59
CA MET A 51 13.25 6.31 -3.79
C MET A 51 12.06 6.77 -4.65
N GLY A 52 10.93 7.07 -4.01
CA GLY A 52 9.77 7.66 -4.68
C GLY A 52 10.08 9.01 -5.31
N LEU A 53 10.75 9.90 -4.57
CA LEU A 53 11.20 11.20 -5.06
C LEU A 53 12.16 11.09 -6.24
N SER A 54 13.16 10.20 -6.16
CA SER A 54 14.10 9.97 -7.26
C SER A 54 13.42 9.44 -8.50
N THR A 55 12.46 8.53 -8.35
CA THR A 55 11.69 7.99 -9.47
C THR A 55 10.82 9.07 -10.11
N ALA A 56 10.15 9.89 -9.29
CA ALA A 56 9.36 11.02 -9.77
C ALA A 56 10.23 12.04 -10.51
N LEU A 57 11.41 12.36 -9.99
CA LEU A 57 12.39 13.24 -10.63
C LEU A 57 12.90 12.67 -11.96
N LEU A 58 13.14 11.35 -12.05
CA LEU A 58 13.54 10.68 -13.28
C LEU A 58 12.46 10.77 -14.36
N VAL A 59 11.20 10.52 -13.98
CA VAL A 59 10.06 10.67 -14.87
C VAL A 59 9.90 12.13 -15.28
N LEU A 60 10.12 13.08 -14.38
CA LEU A 60 10.07 14.51 -14.68
C LEU A 60 11.28 14.98 -15.52
N ALA A 61 12.44 14.32 -15.44
CA ALA A 61 13.61 14.66 -16.24
C ALA A 61 13.42 14.23 -17.70
N GLU A 62 12.98 13.00 -17.94
CA GLU A 62 12.77 12.45 -19.28
C GLU A 62 11.43 12.91 -19.90
N PHE A 63 10.37 12.93 -19.10
CA PHE A 63 9.00 13.20 -19.58
C PHE A 63 8.40 14.49 -19.02
N GLY A 64 9.12 15.27 -18.21
CA GLY A 64 8.55 16.48 -17.60
C GLY A 64 8.13 17.52 -18.62
N ALA A 65 8.89 17.66 -19.71
CA ALA A 65 8.49 18.54 -20.82
C ALA A 65 7.22 18.03 -21.53
N ALA A 66 7.09 16.73 -21.74
CA ALA A 66 5.90 16.12 -22.36
C ALA A 66 4.67 16.20 -21.44
N LEU A 67 4.84 15.98 -20.13
CA LEU A 67 3.80 16.13 -19.11
C LEU A 67 3.36 17.59 -18.97
N LEU A 68 4.30 18.54 -18.93
CA LEU A 68 3.99 19.97 -18.93
C LEU A 68 3.24 20.38 -20.20
N ALA A 69 3.67 19.90 -21.37
CA ALA A 69 3.00 20.17 -22.63
C ALA A 69 1.58 19.60 -22.66
N ALA A 70 1.39 18.37 -22.17
CA ALA A 70 0.08 17.75 -22.06
C ALA A 70 -0.83 18.49 -21.06
N ALA A 71 -0.30 18.91 -19.92
CA ALA A 71 -1.01 19.69 -18.92
C ALA A 71 -1.44 21.07 -19.48
N LEU A 72 -0.55 21.76 -20.18
CA LEU A 72 -0.85 23.02 -20.87
C LEU A 72 -1.90 22.86 -21.96
N ALA A 73 -1.77 21.82 -22.80
CA ALA A 73 -2.75 21.50 -23.83
C ALA A 73 -4.13 21.19 -23.23
N GLY A 74 -4.17 20.41 -22.15
CA GLY A 74 -5.39 20.13 -21.38
C GLY A 74 -6.01 21.40 -20.81
N ALA A 75 -5.22 22.26 -20.18
CA ALA A 75 -5.67 23.53 -19.62
C ALA A 75 -6.22 24.49 -20.70
N LEU A 76 -5.57 24.56 -21.86
CA LEU A 76 -6.05 25.35 -23.00
C LEU A 76 -7.35 24.79 -23.59
N LEU A 77 -7.48 23.47 -23.67
CA LEU A 77 -8.70 22.82 -24.14
C LEU A 77 -9.86 23.04 -23.16
N THR A 78 -9.65 22.88 -21.85
CA THR A 78 -10.68 23.14 -20.85
C THR A 78 -11.06 24.61 -20.83
N PHE A 79 -10.10 25.54 -20.91
CA PHE A 79 -10.35 26.97 -21.03
C PHE A 79 -11.14 27.32 -22.31
N ARG A 80 -10.81 26.69 -23.44
CA ARG A 80 -11.51 26.91 -24.71
C ARG A 80 -12.94 26.37 -24.69
N ILE A 81 -13.16 25.21 -24.09
CA ILE A 81 -14.49 24.63 -23.89
C ILE A 81 -15.31 25.51 -22.95
N TRP A 82 -14.71 26.00 -21.87
CA TRP A 82 -15.38 26.86 -20.90
C TRP A 82 -15.76 28.21 -21.51
N ARG A 83 -14.84 28.84 -22.25
CA ARG A 83 -15.10 30.09 -22.99
C ARG A 83 -16.13 29.93 -24.11
N GLY A 84 -16.16 28.78 -24.78
CA GLY A 84 -17.16 28.46 -25.79
C GLY A 84 -18.57 28.21 -25.23
N ARG A 85 -18.68 27.88 -23.93
CA ARG A 85 -19.96 27.66 -23.23
C ARG A 85 -20.53 28.94 -22.59
N VAL A 86 -19.73 30.00 -22.50
CA VAL A 86 -20.08 31.30 -21.88
C VAL A 86 -20.50 32.35 -22.94
N ARG A 87 -20.32 32.06 -24.23
CA ARG A 87 -20.95 32.79 -25.34
C ARG A 87 -22.23 32.09 -25.77
#